data_AF-A0AB73K3J2-F1
#
_entry.id   AF-A0AB73K3J2-F1
#
_cell.length_a   1.000
_cell.length_b   1.000
_cell.length_c   1.000
_cell.angle_alpha   90.00
_cell.angle_beta   90.00
_cell.angle_gamma   90.00
#
_symmetry.space_group_name_H-M   'P 1'
#
loop_
_entity.id
_entity.type
_entity.pdbx_description
1 polymer ?
#
loop_
_entity_poly.entity_id
_entity_poly.type
_entity_poly.pdbx_seq_one_letter_code
_entity_poly.pdbx_strand_id
1 'polypeptide(L)'
;MDLIKYCILLLQETNQVTLPSFGKFELKFNSVREDQETNQLLPPSYSLSFTQQHNLNDIALASIIAELDSIDVERAKDFVYQTIKEWKKILKSEPYLTIENLGTFTAEKEKIIFSLSEKSFVTYKNFGLLPL
;
A
#
# COMPACT_ATOMS: atom_id res chain seq x y z
N MET A 1 10.11 -5.90 13.11
CA MET A 1 9.22 -6.19 11.99
C MET A 1 8.36 -4.96 11.73
N ASP A 2 8.38 -4.42 10.52
CA ASP A 2 7.59 -3.23 10.15
C ASP A 2 6.78 -3.56 8.89
N LEU A 3 5.47 -3.74 9.06
CA LEU A 3 4.58 -4.20 7.99
C LEU A 3 4.62 -3.27 6.77
N ILE A 4 4.80 -1.96 6.98
CA ILE A 4 4.82 -0.96 5.92
C ILE A 4 6.03 -1.15 5.01
N LYS A 5 7.20 -1.44 5.59
CA LYS A 5 8.43 -1.69 4.82
C LYS A 5 8.29 -2.89 3.89
N TYR A 6 7.70 -4.00 4.37
CA TYR A 6 7.47 -5.17 3.52
C TYR A 6 6.43 -4.92 2.43
N CYS A 7 5.37 -4.16 2.73
CA CYS A 7 4.40 -3.73 1.71
C CYS A 7 5.06 -2.91 0.61
N ILE A 8 5.91 -1.94 0.97
CA ILE A 8 6.64 -1.10 0.00
C ILE A 8 7.56 -1.96 -0.86
N LEU A 9 8.33 -2.86 -0.26
CA LEU A 9 9.21 -3.78 -0.98
C LEU A 9 8.43 -4.61 -2.01
N LEU A 10 7.32 -5.21 -1.59
CA LEU A 10 6.47 -6.01 -2.47
C LEU A 10 5.81 -5.22 -3.59
N LEU A 11 5.37 -3.99 -3.30
CA LEU A 11 4.85 -3.08 -4.32
C LEU A 11 5.93 -2.73 -5.35
N GLN A 12 7.17 -2.53 -4.94
CA GLN A 12 8.28 -2.23 -5.85
C GLN A 12 8.64 -3.44 -6.75
N GLU A 13 8.62 -4.65 -6.20
CA GLU A 13 8.99 -5.87 -6.93
C GLU A 13 7.87 -6.41 -7.82
N THR A 14 6.63 -6.37 -7.34
CA THR A 14 5.50 -7.10 -7.95
C THR A 14 4.35 -6.20 -8.39
N ASN A 15 4.43 -4.89 -8.13
CA ASN A 15 3.37 -3.90 -8.33
C ASN A 15 2.10 -4.14 -7.48
N GLN A 16 2.06 -5.13 -6.60
CA GLN A 16 0.89 -5.40 -5.77
C GLN A 16 1.26 -5.99 -4.41
N VAL A 17 0.44 -5.77 -3.40
CA VAL A 17 0.54 -6.49 -2.13
C VAL A 17 -0.85 -6.69 -1.54
N THR A 18 -1.13 -7.89 -1.06
CA THR A 18 -2.38 -8.22 -0.37
C THR A 18 -2.14 -8.23 1.14
N LEU A 19 -2.99 -7.52 1.87
CA LEU A 19 -3.08 -7.59 3.32
C LEU A 19 -4.31 -8.41 3.72
N PRO A 20 -4.12 -9.59 4.36
CA PRO A 20 -5.22 -10.48 4.75
C PRO A 20 -6.29 -9.77 5.56
N SER A 21 -7.55 -9.95 5.16
CA SER A 21 -8.73 -9.29 5.76
C SER A 21 -8.71 -7.77 5.80
N PHE A 22 -7.78 -7.09 5.13
CA PHE A 22 -7.77 -5.63 5.01
C PHE A 22 -8.05 -5.21 3.58
N GLY A 23 -7.16 -5.56 2.66
CA GLY A 23 -7.30 -5.22 1.25
C GLY A 23 -6.03 -5.41 0.45
N LYS A 24 -6.15 -5.17 -0.85
CA LYS A 24 -5.08 -5.26 -1.82
C LYS A 24 -4.65 -3.86 -2.24
N PHE A 25 -3.34 -3.65 -2.26
CA PHE A 25 -2.70 -2.50 -2.87
C PHE A 25 -2.18 -2.88 -4.26
N GLU A 26 -2.36 -1.99 -5.22
CA GLU A 26 -1.85 -2.13 -6.58
C GLU A 26 -1.28 -0.81 -7.08
N LEU A 27 -0.07 -0.87 -7.64
CA LEU A 27 0.54 0.20 -8.42
C LEU A 27 -0.01 0.16 -9.85
N LYS A 28 -0.69 1.22 -10.23
CA LYS A 28 -1.20 1.41 -11.60
C LYS A 28 -0.27 2.34 -12.35
N PHE A 29 0.26 1.85 -13.47
CA PHE A 29 1.05 2.66 -14.37
C PHE A 29 0.15 3.68 -15.10
N ASN A 30 0.47 4.95 -14.96
CA ASN A 30 -0.09 6.03 -15.73
C ASN A 30 0.94 6.45 -16.78
N SER A 31 0.55 6.31 -18.04
CA SER A 31 1.36 6.80 -19.16
C SER A 31 1.56 8.32 -19.06
N VAL A 32 2.50 8.83 -19.86
CA VAL A 32 2.67 10.26 -20.08
C VAL A 32 1.32 10.88 -20.43
N ARG A 33 0.95 11.95 -19.73
CA ARG A 33 -0.25 12.74 -20.02
C ARG A 33 0.17 14.16 -20.31
N GLU A 34 -0.47 14.75 -21.31
CA GLU A 34 -0.35 16.19 -21.53
C GLU A 34 -1.33 16.89 -20.61
N ASP A 35 -0.82 17.75 -19.73
CA ASP A 35 -1.64 18.65 -18.96
C ASP A 35 -2.22 19.69 -19.92
N GLN A 36 -3.54 19.65 -20.12
CA GLN A 36 -4.21 20.47 -21.13
C GLN A 36 -4.31 21.96 -20.76
N GLU A 37 -4.08 22.32 -19.49
CA GLU A 37 -4.03 23.73 -19.07
C GLU A 37 -2.64 24.33 -19.28
N THR A 38 -1.59 23.53 -19.10
CA THR A 38 -0.19 24.01 -19.11
C THR A 38 0.61 23.57 -20.34
N ASN A 39 0.06 22.71 -21.20
CA ASN A 39 0.77 22.01 -22.29
C ASN A 39 2.05 21.30 -21.83
N GLN A 40 2.13 20.91 -20.56
CA GLN A 40 3.27 20.18 -20.02
C GLN A 40 3.06 18.69 -20.18
N LEU A 41 4.10 18.00 -20.63
CA LEU A 41 4.15 16.54 -20.62
C LEU A 41 4.43 16.08 -19.19
N LEU A 42 3.40 15.55 -18.52
CA LEU A 42 3.55 14.86 -17.25
C LEU A 42 4.23 13.52 -17.50
N PRO A 43 5.38 13.25 -16.87
CA PRO A 43 6.12 12.01 -17.05
C PRO A 43 5.33 10.80 -16.55
N PRO A 44 5.71 9.58 -16.97
CA PRO A 44 5.02 8.38 -16.53
C PRO A 44 5.11 8.24 -15.02
N SER A 45 3.98 7.97 -14.39
CA SER A 45 3.86 7.88 -12.93
C SER A 45 3.14 6.61 -12.53
N TYR A 46 3.38 6.14 -11.31
CA TYR A 46 2.55 5.11 -10.72
C TYR A 46 1.57 5.75 -9.75
N SER A 47 0.30 5.35 -9.81
CA SER A 47 -0.69 5.66 -8.77
C SER A 47 -0.92 4.43 -7.92
N LEU A 48 -0.94 4.62 -6.61
CA LEU A 48 -1.32 3.57 -5.68
C LEU A 48 -2.85 3.49 -5.58
N SER A 49 -3.39 2.30 -5.72
CA SER A 49 -4.82 2.02 -5.55
C SER A 49 -5.03 0.97 -4.48
N PHE A 50 -6.17 1.05 -3.79
CA PHE A 50 -6.56 0.11 -2.75
C PHE A 50 -7.92 -0.50 -3.07
N THR A 51 -8.07 -1.79 -2.81
CA THR A 51 -9.34 -2.51 -2.86
C THR A 51 -9.51 -3.34 -1.59
N GLN A 52 -10.58 -3.07 -0.82
CA GLN A 52 -10.89 -3.83 0.38
C GLN A 52 -11.09 -5.32 0.05
N GLN A 53 -10.51 -6.21 0.85
CA GLN A 53 -10.61 -7.66 0.70
C GLN A 53 -10.81 -8.32 2.06
N HIS A 54 -11.71 -9.30 2.11
CA HIS A 54 -12.09 -9.97 3.36
C HIS A 54 -11.39 -11.34 3.53
N ASN A 55 -10.64 -11.81 2.52
CA ASN A 55 -10.04 -13.14 2.54
C ASN A 55 -8.83 -13.22 3.50
N LEU A 56 -8.74 -14.31 4.25
CA LEU A 56 -7.70 -14.62 5.23
C LEU A 56 -6.54 -15.46 4.65
N ASN A 57 -6.67 -15.94 3.40
CA ASN A 57 -5.83 -17.01 2.88
C ASN A 57 -4.60 -16.57 2.06
N ASP A 58 -4.25 -15.27 2.03
CA ASP A 58 -3.03 -14.84 1.32
C ASP A 58 -1.79 -15.03 2.21
N ILE A 59 -0.89 -15.92 1.76
CA ILE A 59 0.34 -16.29 2.49
C ILE A 59 1.55 -15.53 1.93
N ALA A 60 1.44 -14.85 0.78
CA ALA A 60 2.59 -14.29 0.07
C ALA A 60 3.40 -13.29 0.92
N LEU A 61 2.71 -12.36 1.57
CA LEU A 61 3.35 -11.38 2.45
C LEU A 61 4.02 -12.04 3.66
N ALA A 62 3.35 -13.00 4.30
CA ALA A 62 3.89 -13.67 5.47
C ALA A 62 5.11 -14.54 5.13
N SER A 63 5.12 -15.21 3.97
CA SER A 63 6.27 -15.97 3.49
C SER A 63 7.50 -15.09 3.28
N ILE A 64 7.33 -13.91 2.68
CA ILE A 64 8.45 -12.99 2.42
C ILE A 64 8.98 -12.40 3.72
N ILE A 65 8.11 -12.04 4.65
CA ILE A 65 8.51 -11.59 5.99
C ILE A 65 9.30 -12.70 6.70
N ALA A 66 8.83 -13.93 6.63
CA ALA A 66 9.48 -15.09 7.24
C ALA A 66 10.89 -15.33 6.67
N GLU A 67 11.05 -15.21 5.36
CA GLU A 67 12.33 -15.33 4.68
C GLU A 67 13.29 -14.20 5.06
N LEU A 68 12.85 -12.94 4.99
CA LEU A 68 13.69 -11.76 5.25
C LEU A 68 14.14 -11.68 6.71
N ASP A 69 13.27 -12.02 7.66
CA ASP A 69 13.55 -11.94 9.09
C ASP A 69 14.06 -13.27 9.66
N SER A 70 14.16 -14.33 8.84
CA SER A 70 14.56 -15.68 9.27
C SER A 70 13.72 -16.22 10.44
N ILE A 71 12.39 -16.10 10.32
CA ILE A 71 11.42 -16.58 11.30
C ILE A 71 10.44 -17.58 10.68
N ASP A 72 9.66 -18.25 11.52
CA ASP A 72 8.61 -19.15 11.06
C ASP A 72 7.46 -18.38 10.38
N VAL A 73 6.90 -18.95 9.30
CA VAL A 73 5.76 -18.36 8.57
C VAL A 73 4.56 -18.12 9.49
N GLU A 74 4.34 -18.97 10.49
CA GLU A 74 3.26 -18.79 11.48
C GLU A 74 3.46 -17.54 12.33
N ARG A 75 4.70 -17.28 12.81
CA ARG A 75 5.02 -16.04 13.52
C ARG A 75 4.85 -14.81 12.63
N ALA A 76 5.23 -14.90 11.36
CA ALA A 76 5.01 -13.81 10.40
C ALA A 76 3.51 -13.54 10.17
N LYS A 77 2.69 -14.58 10.06
CA LYS A 77 1.22 -14.46 9.95
C LYS A 77 0.62 -13.77 11.17
N ASP A 78 1.04 -14.17 12.37
CA ASP A 78 0.57 -13.56 13.62
C ASP A 78 0.93 -12.07 13.67
N PHE A 79 2.17 -11.71 13.31
CA PHE A 79 2.61 -10.32 13.24
C PHE A 79 1.74 -9.49 12.28
N VAL A 80 1.48 -9.99 11.06
CA VAL A 80 0.63 -9.33 10.08
C VAL A 80 -0.79 -9.15 10.63
N TYR A 81 -1.36 -10.20 11.22
CA TYR A 81 -2.72 -10.18 11.76
C TYR A 81 -2.88 -9.18 12.90
N GLN A 82 -1.95 -9.13 13.86
CA GLN A 82 -2.01 -8.17 14.96
C GLN A 82 -1.90 -6.74 14.47
N THR A 83 -0.98 -6.46 13.54
CA THR A 83 -0.83 -5.12 12.96
C THR A 83 -2.12 -4.65 12.25
N ILE A 84 -2.73 -5.53 11.43
CA ILE A 84 -4.00 -5.22 10.75
C ILE A 84 -5.14 -5.02 11.76
N LYS A 85 -5.17 -5.82 12.83
CA LYS A 85 -6.17 -5.69 13.90
C LYS A 85 -6.06 -4.35 14.60
N GLU A 86 -4.86 -3.85 14.84
CA GLU A 86 -4.62 -2.51 15.39
C GLU A 86 -5.11 -1.41 14.45
N TRP A 87 -4.80 -1.48 13.16
CA TRP A 87 -5.29 -0.51 12.16
C TRP A 87 -6.81 -0.46 12.11
N LYS A 88 -7.47 -1.62 12.12
CA LYS A 88 -8.94 -1.71 12.18
C LYS A 88 -9.51 -1.16 13.47
N LYS A 89 -8.79 -1.29 14.60
CA LYS A 89 -9.20 -0.70 15.88
C LYS A 89 -9.15 0.82 15.79
N ILE A 90 -8.06 1.38 15.24
CA ILE A 90 -7.90 2.82 15.02
C ILE A 90 -9.01 3.34 14.09
N LEU A 91 -9.27 2.68 12.96
CA LEU A 91 -10.34 3.05 12.03
C LEU A 91 -11.75 3.00 12.64
N LYS A 92 -11.95 2.29 13.76
CA LYS A 92 -13.23 2.27 14.49
C LYS A 92 -13.33 3.40 15.53
N SER A 93 -12.21 3.90 16.04
CA SER A 93 -12.19 4.94 17.07
C SER A 93 -11.89 6.33 16.53
N GLU A 94 -11.13 6.42 15.45
CA GLU A 94 -10.66 7.65 14.84
C GLU A 94 -11.35 7.90 13.49
N PRO A 95 -11.50 9.18 13.08
CA PRO A 95 -12.12 9.52 11.80
C PRO A 95 -11.29 9.07 10.58
N TYR A 96 -9.96 8.96 10.73
CA TYR A 96 -9.07 8.52 9.67
C TYR A 96 -7.82 7.83 10.25
N LEU A 97 -7.23 6.94 9.45
CA LEU A 97 -5.92 6.34 9.66
C LEU A 97 -5.02 6.74 8.50
N THR A 98 -3.97 7.50 8.77
CA THR A 98 -2.93 7.78 7.77
C THR A 98 -1.78 6.81 7.96
N ILE A 99 -1.48 6.05 6.91
CA ILE A 99 -0.32 5.18 6.84
C ILE A 99 0.66 5.83 5.87
N GLU A 100 1.83 6.21 6.39
CA GLU A 100 2.87 6.81 5.58
C GLU A 100 3.20 5.92 4.38
N ASN A 101 3.35 6.54 3.20
CA ASN A 101 3.58 5.91 1.90
C ASN A 101 2.45 5.04 1.33
N LEU A 102 1.49 4.57 2.14
CA LEU A 102 0.34 3.78 1.67
C LEU A 102 -0.94 4.61 1.50
N GLY A 103 -1.08 5.74 2.19
CA GLY A 103 -2.18 6.70 2.03
C GLY A 103 -3.07 6.83 3.27
N THR A 104 -4.26 7.42 3.10
CA THR A 104 -5.21 7.67 4.20
C THR A 104 -6.47 6.82 4.02
N PHE A 105 -6.95 6.25 5.12
CA PHE A 105 -8.10 5.37 5.18
C PHE A 105 -9.15 5.96 6.10
N THR A 106 -10.41 5.86 5.70
CA THR A 106 -11.55 6.19 6.56
C THR A 106 -12.50 5.00 6.61
N ALA A 107 -13.21 4.84 7.72
CA ALA A 107 -14.24 3.82 7.85
C ALA A 107 -15.61 4.46 7.66
N GLU A 108 -16.33 4.05 6.61
CA GLU A 108 -17.75 4.35 6.44
C GLU A 108 -18.56 3.07 6.61
N LYS A 109 -19.19 2.91 7.78
CA LYS A 109 -19.92 1.70 8.18
C LYS A 109 -19.01 0.46 8.13
N GLU A 110 -19.21 -0.43 7.15
CA GLU A 110 -18.41 -1.64 6.94
C GLU A 110 -17.36 -1.49 5.82
N LYS A 111 -17.35 -0.35 5.12
CA LYS A 111 -16.45 -0.08 4.00
C LYS A 111 -15.25 0.73 4.46
N ILE A 112 -14.08 0.33 3.97
CA ILE A 112 -12.84 1.10 4.10
C ILE A 112 -12.71 1.93 2.83
N ILE A 113 -12.79 3.25 2.98
CA ILE A 113 -12.59 4.20 1.89
C ILE A 113 -11.12 4.60 1.88
N PHE A 114 -10.51 4.53 0.71
CA PHE A 114 -9.13 4.90 0.48
C PHE A 114 -9.06 6.27 -0.18
N SER A 115 -8.21 7.12 0.37
CA SER A 115 -7.79 8.38 -0.25
C SER A 115 -6.27 8.40 -0.35
N LEU A 116 -5.78 8.60 -1.57
CA LEU A 116 -4.36 8.83 -1.79
C LEU A 116 -3.99 10.10 -1.03
N SER A 117 -3.03 10.01 -0.10
CA SER A 117 -2.45 11.22 0.47
C SER A 117 -1.59 11.89 -0.60
N GLU A 118 -1.54 13.23 -0.63
CA GLU A 118 -0.68 13.96 -1.60
C GLU A 118 0.82 13.60 -1.47
N LYS A 119 1.20 12.86 -0.42
CA LYS A 119 2.55 12.33 -0.17
C LYS A 119 2.69 10.81 -0.37
N SER A 120 1.64 10.09 -0.77
CA SER A 120 1.71 8.63 -0.94
C SER A 120 2.10 8.24 -2.36
N PHE A 121 3.24 7.55 -2.45
CA PHE A 121 3.81 6.80 -3.56
C PHE A 121 3.55 7.37 -4.97
N VAL A 122 4.18 8.51 -5.28
CA VAL A 122 4.60 8.82 -6.65
C VAL A 122 6.04 8.33 -6.79
N THR A 123 6.22 7.01 -6.90
CA THR A 123 7.50 6.48 -7.37
C THR A 123 7.55 6.76 -8.87
N TYR A 124 8.26 7.82 -9.25
CA TYR A 124 9.10 7.70 -10.42
C TYR A 124 9.96 6.49 -10.13
N LYS A 125 9.77 5.39 -10.85
CA LYS A 125 10.76 4.31 -10.82
C LYS A 125 12.09 5.03 -11.09
N ASN A 126 12.94 5.16 -10.08
CA ASN A 126 14.12 6.02 -10.10
C ASN A 126 15.00 5.63 -11.30
N PHE A 127 14.74 6.25 -12.45
CA PHE A 127 15.63 6.34 -13.59
C PHE A 127 16.11 7.79 -13.66
N GLY A 128 16.67 8.26 -12.54
CA GLY A 128 17.72 9.28 -12.53
C GLY A 128 17.52 10.56 -13.34
N LEU A 129 16.37 11.21 -13.29
CA LEU A 129 16.29 12.64 -13.62
C LEU A 129 15.35 13.37 -12.66
N LEU A 130 15.94 14.26 -11.86
CA LEU A 130 15.21 15.34 -11.20
C LEU A 130 14.65 16.27 -12.30
N PRO A 131 13.42 16.79 -12.17
CA PRO A 131 12.95 17.86 -13.04
C PRO A 131 13.85 19.09 -12.86
N LEU A 132 14.30 19.66 -13.97
CA LEU A 132 15.02 20.94 -14.06
C LEU A 132 14.08 22.12 -13.76
#